data_AF-A0A7C3LFW0-F1
#
_entry.id   AF-A0A7C3LFW0-F1
#
_cell.length_a   1.000
_cell.length_b   1.000
_cell.length_c   1.000
_cell.angle_alpha   90.00
_cell.angle_beta   90.00
_cell.angle_gamma   90.00
#
_symmetry.space_group_name_H-M   'P 1'
#
loop_
_entity.id
_entity.type
_entity.pdbx_description
1 polymer ?
#
loop_
_entity_poly.entity_id
_entity_poly.type
_entity_poly.pdbx_seq_one_letter_code
_entity_poly.pdbx_strand_id
1 'polypeptide(L)'
;MRLFLLGAPLLLAAAACGGGTTPLSDSGPVLGQIPWTTPETATYNVTQGDTRATGQFKILDSDGSLLLIQNYEVPGNNVTDEITVQADPQTLRPARVERLTTDPGFRRQCTATYTDGAVTVVQKDEND
;
A
#
# COMPACT_ATOMS: atom_id res chain seq x y z
N MET A 1 1.93 -61.40 -20.70
CA MET A 1 2.13 -60.71 -22.00
C MET A 1 0.79 -60.44 -22.64
N ARG A 2 0.32 -59.19 -22.60
CA ARG A 2 -0.60 -58.55 -23.56
C ARG A 2 -0.56 -57.05 -23.28
N LEU A 3 0.28 -56.40 -24.08
CA LEU A 3 0.42 -54.97 -24.25
C LEU A 3 -0.75 -54.50 -25.12
N PHE A 4 -1.53 -53.50 -24.71
CA PHE A 4 -2.09 -52.51 -25.63
C PHE A 4 -2.49 -51.22 -24.89
N LEU A 5 -2.04 -50.11 -25.46
CA LEU A 5 -2.12 -48.73 -25.00
C LEU A 5 -3.55 -48.19 -24.94
N LEU A 6 -3.85 -47.35 -23.96
CA LEU A 6 -4.79 -46.21 -23.99
C LEU A 6 -4.52 -45.42 -22.69
N GLY A 7 -3.72 -44.37 -22.70
CA GLY A 7 -4.14 -43.06 -23.17
C GLY A 7 -4.24 -42.14 -21.95
N ALA A 8 -3.12 -41.53 -21.55
CA ALA A 8 -3.12 -40.37 -20.66
C ALA A 8 -3.93 -39.26 -21.34
N PRO A 9 -4.81 -38.55 -20.60
CA PRO A 9 -4.32 -37.30 -20.04
C PRO A 9 -5.06 -36.89 -18.76
N LEU A 10 -4.35 -36.74 -17.64
CA LEU A 10 -4.85 -35.94 -16.51
C LEU A 10 -3.74 -35.01 -16.01
N LEU A 11 -3.20 -34.22 -16.94
CA LEU A 11 -2.40 -33.03 -16.68
C LEU A 11 -3.29 -31.80 -16.92
N LEU A 12 -4.28 -31.58 -16.05
CA LEU A 12 -5.08 -30.35 -16.03
C LEU A 12 -5.21 -29.85 -14.59
N ALA A 13 -4.18 -29.18 -14.07
CA ALA A 13 -4.32 -28.35 -12.86
C ALA A 13 -3.18 -27.34 -12.60
N ALA A 14 -2.41 -26.91 -13.61
CA ALA A 14 -1.27 -26.00 -13.37
C ALA A 14 -1.35 -24.67 -14.13
N ALA A 15 -2.54 -24.19 -14.51
CA ALA A 15 -2.70 -22.98 -15.32
C ALA A 15 -3.66 -21.94 -14.74
N ALA A 16 -3.76 -21.81 -13.40
CA ALA A 16 -4.60 -20.77 -12.78
C ALA A 16 -3.94 -20.01 -11.61
N CYS A 17 -2.61 -20.01 -11.53
CA CYS A 17 -1.85 -19.01 -10.77
C CYS A 17 -1.00 -18.15 -11.70
N GLY A 18 -1.55 -17.84 -12.88
CA GLY A 18 -1.08 -16.72 -13.70
C GLY A 18 -1.74 -15.44 -13.20
N GLY A 19 -1.45 -15.04 -11.96
CA GLY A 19 -1.74 -13.68 -11.51
C GLY A 19 -0.86 -12.76 -12.35
N GLY A 20 -1.36 -12.33 -13.49
CA GLY A 20 -0.66 -11.41 -14.37
C GLY A 20 -0.40 -10.14 -13.60
N THR A 21 0.83 -9.98 -13.11
CA THR A 21 1.33 -8.68 -12.71
C THR A 21 1.48 -7.88 -13.99
N THR A 22 0.44 -7.14 -14.36
CA THR A 22 0.56 -6.11 -15.38
C THR A 22 1.53 -5.08 -14.80
N PRO A 23 2.75 -4.92 -15.34
CA PRO A 23 3.59 -3.81 -14.94
C PRO A 23 2.78 -2.54 -15.21
N LEU A 24 2.68 -1.65 -14.21
CA LEU A 24 2.08 -0.34 -14.40
C LEU A 24 2.85 0.37 -15.52
N SER A 25 2.29 0.36 -16.72
CA SER A 25 2.82 1.00 -17.91
C SER A 25 3.24 2.44 -17.59
N ASP A 26 4.53 2.76 -17.75
CA ASP A 26 5.13 4.12 -17.74
C ASP A 26 4.46 5.12 -16.77
N SER A 27 4.32 4.70 -15.51
CA SER A 27 3.44 5.35 -14.54
C SER A 27 4.08 6.54 -13.82
N GLY A 28 4.26 7.66 -14.54
CA GLY A 28 4.55 8.96 -13.93
C GLY A 28 5.90 9.06 -13.18
N PRO A 29 6.15 10.14 -12.42
CA PRO A 29 7.43 10.34 -11.75
C PRO A 29 7.67 9.22 -10.75
N VAL A 30 8.57 8.30 -11.11
CA VAL A 30 9.18 7.37 -10.17
C VAL A 30 9.86 8.22 -9.10
N LEU A 31 9.44 8.05 -7.85
CA LEU A 31 10.08 8.69 -6.70
C LEU A 31 11.57 8.35 -6.74
N GLY A 32 12.42 9.33 -6.43
CA GLY A 32 13.84 9.35 -6.72
C GLY A 32 14.67 8.30 -5.97
N GLN A 33 15.99 8.49 -6.03
CA GLN A 33 16.96 7.52 -5.52
C GLN A 33 16.92 7.46 -3.97
N ILE A 34 16.90 6.24 -3.43
CA ILE A 34 16.92 5.96 -1.99
C ILE A 34 18.37 5.94 -1.47
N PRO A 35 18.69 6.53 -0.30
CA PRO A 35 17.79 7.30 0.57
C PRO A 35 17.54 8.71 0.03
N TRP A 36 16.32 9.22 0.24
CA TRP A 36 15.91 10.53 -0.26
C TRP A 36 16.67 11.66 0.42
N THR A 37 17.26 12.54 -0.38
CA THR A 37 17.99 13.73 0.12
C THR A 37 17.15 15.00 0.08
N THR A 38 15.98 14.97 -0.56
CA THR A 38 15.05 16.10 -0.66
C THR A 38 13.60 15.60 -0.61
N PRO A 39 12.65 16.45 -0.14
CA PRO A 39 11.24 16.12 -0.18
C PRO A 39 10.72 15.85 -1.59
N GLU A 40 9.85 14.87 -1.73
CA GLU A 40 9.21 14.50 -2.99
C GLU A 40 7.69 14.39 -2.84
N THR A 41 6.97 14.65 -3.92
CA THR A 41 5.52 14.48 -3.96
C THR A 41 5.10 13.97 -5.33
N ALA A 42 4.35 12.87 -5.34
CA ALA A 42 3.70 12.33 -6.51
C ALA A 42 2.18 12.37 -6.32
N THR A 43 1.43 12.69 -7.37
CA THR A 43 -0.03 12.66 -7.37
C THR A 43 -0.48 11.75 -8.50
N TYR A 44 -1.43 10.86 -8.21
CA TYR A 44 -1.92 9.85 -9.14
C TYR A 44 -3.44 9.71 -9.02
N ASN A 45 -4.06 9.22 -10.07
CA ASN A 45 -5.48 8.86 -10.04
C ASN A 45 -5.59 7.35 -9.88
N VAL A 46 -6.47 6.91 -8.98
CA VAL A 46 -6.82 5.51 -8.78
C VAL A 46 -8.17 5.28 -9.42
N THR A 47 -8.26 4.27 -10.29
CA THR A 47 -9.49 3.90 -10.98
C THR A 47 -9.84 2.45 -10.69
N GLN A 48 -11.08 2.19 -10.28
CA GLN A 48 -11.63 0.86 -10.10
C GLN A 48 -13.07 0.83 -10.63
N GLY A 49 -13.26 0.28 -11.84
CA GLY A 49 -14.51 0.44 -12.56
C GLY A 49 -14.83 1.91 -12.78
N ASP A 50 -16.03 2.33 -12.38
CA ASP A 50 -16.47 3.74 -12.44
C ASP A 50 -15.97 4.59 -11.26
N THR A 51 -15.40 3.96 -10.23
CA THR A 51 -14.88 4.68 -9.07
C THR A 51 -13.56 5.35 -9.43
N ARG A 52 -13.46 6.64 -9.10
CA ARG A 52 -12.23 7.44 -9.23
C ARG A 52 -11.86 7.97 -7.86
N ALA A 53 -10.59 7.85 -7.51
CA ALA A 53 -9.99 8.50 -6.36
C ALA A 53 -8.71 9.22 -6.78
N THR A 54 -8.29 10.20 -6.01
CA THR A 54 -6.99 10.84 -6.16
C THR A 54 -6.11 10.39 -5.01
N GLY A 55 -4.93 9.89 -5.35
CA GLY A 55 -3.89 9.52 -4.40
C GLY A 55 -2.76 10.54 -4.45
N GLN A 56 -2.23 10.90 -3.30
CA GLN A 56 -1.00 11.67 -3.16
C GLN A 56 -0.02 10.88 -2.30
N PHE A 57 1.23 10.80 -2.75
CA PHE A 57 2.32 10.22 -1.99
C PHE A 57 3.40 11.27 -1.78
N LYS A 58 3.83 11.44 -0.53
CA LYS A 58 4.88 12.38 -0.13
C LYS A 58 5.98 11.64 0.59
N ILE A 59 7.20 12.08 0.37
CA ILE A 59 8.37 11.67 1.14
C ILE A 59 8.99 12.95 1.67
N LEU A 60 9.15 13.04 3.00
CA LEU A 60 9.68 14.21 3.69
C LEU A 60 10.80 13.76 4.63
N ASP A 61 11.78 14.63 4.85
CA ASP A 61 12.66 14.54 6.02
C ASP A 61 12.02 15.32 7.17
N SER A 62 11.92 14.71 8.35
CA SER A 62 11.39 15.35 9.55
C SER A 62 12.18 14.87 10.77
N ASP A 63 12.91 15.80 11.40
CA ASP A 63 13.62 15.58 12.66
C ASP A 63 14.52 14.34 12.68
N GLY A 64 15.23 14.09 11.57
CA GLY A 64 16.12 12.93 11.44
C GLY A 64 15.41 11.60 11.18
N SER A 65 14.10 11.65 10.89
CA SER A 65 13.31 10.52 10.40
C SER A 65 12.83 10.77 8.97
N LEU A 66 12.65 9.68 8.23
CA LEU A 66 11.93 9.71 6.96
C LEU A 66 10.42 9.60 7.23
N LEU A 67 9.64 10.55 6.71
CA LEU A 67 8.18 10.50 6.72
C LEU A 67 7.66 10.17 5.33
N LEU A 68 6.91 9.07 5.22
CA LEU A 68 6.20 8.70 4.00
C LEU A 68 4.71 8.88 4.28
N ILE A 69 4.06 9.77 3.52
CA ILE A 69 2.65 10.10 3.70
C ILE A 69 1.89 9.72 2.45
N GLN A 70 0.84 8.94 2.59
CA GLN A 70 -0.02 8.52 1.50
C GLN A 70 -1.46 8.90 1.81
N ASN A 71 -2.05 9.77 0.98
CA ASN A 71 -3.41 10.25 1.15
C ASN A 71 -4.25 9.84 -0.04
N TYR A 72 -5.46 9.36 0.22
CA TYR A 72 -6.47 9.06 -0.78
C TYR A 72 -7.72 9.86 -0.49
N GLU A 73 -8.32 10.39 -1.55
CA GLU A 73 -9.60 11.07 -1.50
C GLU A 73 -10.51 10.50 -2.59
N VAL A 74 -11.72 10.10 -2.22
CA VAL A 74 -12.76 9.70 -3.18
C VAL A 74 -13.70 10.91 -3.38
N PRO A 75 -13.64 11.62 -4.52
CA PRO A 75 -14.47 12.79 -4.75
C PRO A 75 -15.95 12.44 -4.66
N GLY A 76 -16.72 13.29 -3.98
CA GLY A 76 -18.18 13.17 -3.86
C GLY A 76 -18.69 12.24 -2.76
N ASN A 77 -17.83 11.40 -2.17
CA ASN A 77 -18.23 10.45 -1.12
C ASN A 77 -17.70 10.80 0.28
N ASN A 78 -16.93 11.89 0.42
CA ASN A 78 -16.30 12.31 1.68
C ASN A 78 -15.49 11.18 2.36
N VAL A 79 -14.90 10.30 1.55
CA VAL A 79 -14.02 9.23 2.00
C VAL A 79 -12.58 9.70 1.88
N THR A 80 -11.84 9.67 2.99
CA THR A 80 -10.41 9.95 3.03
C THR A 80 -9.67 8.83 3.73
N ASP A 81 -8.46 8.55 3.27
CA ASP A 81 -7.55 7.60 3.91
C ASP A 81 -6.14 8.18 3.89
N GLU A 82 -5.61 8.48 5.07
CA GLU A 82 -4.25 9.00 5.24
C GLU A 82 -3.40 7.97 5.99
N ILE A 83 -2.23 7.66 5.44
CA ILE A 83 -1.24 6.76 6.04
C ILE A 83 0.05 7.55 6.21
N THR A 84 0.55 7.65 7.42
CA THR A 84 1.86 8.24 7.72
C THR A 84 2.79 7.18 8.28
N VAL A 85 3.93 6.98 7.63
CA VAL A 85 4.99 6.09 8.09
C VAL A 85 6.19 6.92 8.50
N GLN A 86 6.62 6.78 9.74
CA GLN A 86 7.90 7.27 10.21
C GLN A 86 8.91 6.12 10.20
N ALA A 87 10.02 6.31 9.50
CA ALA A 87 11.07 5.31 9.33
C ALA A 87 12.46 5.90 9.54
N ASP A 88 13.42 5.05 9.89
CA ASP A 88 14.82 5.40 9.88
C ASP A 88 15.29 5.66 8.43
N PRO A 89 15.93 6.82 8.13
CA PRO A 89 16.23 7.21 6.75
C PRO A 89 17.32 6.36 6.10
N GLN A 90 18.11 5.60 6.86
CA GLN A 90 19.21 4.78 6.34
C GLN A 90 18.80 3.32 6.11
N THR A 91 18.05 2.77 7.06
CA THR A 91 17.65 1.36 7.09
C THR A 91 16.23 1.14 6.59
N LEU A 92 15.44 2.21 6.43
CA LEU A 92 14.01 2.20 6.09
C LEU A 92 13.14 1.39 7.05
N ARG A 93 13.66 1.09 8.25
CA ARG A 93 12.89 0.37 9.26
C ARG A 93 11.83 1.32 9.81
N PRO A 94 10.53 0.93 9.78
CA PRO A 94 9.49 1.76 10.37
C PRO A 94 9.66 1.79 11.88
N ALA A 95 9.54 2.98 12.46
CA ALA A 95 9.38 3.17 13.90
C ALA A 95 7.90 3.28 14.26
N ARG A 96 7.11 3.92 13.40
CA ARG A 96 5.69 4.18 13.63
C ARG A 96 4.91 4.26 12.32
N VAL A 97 3.71 3.70 12.32
CA VAL A 97 2.74 3.86 11.23
C VAL A 97 1.44 4.34 11.83
N GLU A 98 0.86 5.38 11.25
CA GLU A 98 -0.49 5.80 11.52
C GLU A 98 -1.33 5.68 10.27
N ARG A 99 -2.57 5.23 10.43
CA ARG A 99 -3.58 5.29 9.40
C ARG A 99 -4.83 5.92 9.98
N LEU A 100 -5.36 6.92 9.29
CA LEU A 100 -6.64 7.54 9.59
C LEU A 100 -7.56 7.32 8.39
N THR A 101 -8.58 6.50 8.57
CA THR A 101 -9.65 6.33 7.58
C THR A 101 -10.88 7.08 8.07
N THR A 102 -11.43 7.92 7.20
CA THR A 102 -12.65 8.68 7.46
C THR A 102 -13.64 8.40 6.34
N ASP A 103 -14.82 7.92 6.72
CA ASP A 103 -15.99 7.73 5.87
C ASP A 103 -17.16 8.55 6.44
N PRO A 104 -18.25 8.77 5.69
CA PRO A 104 -19.45 9.38 6.24
C PRO A 104 -19.97 8.66 7.49
N GLY A 105 -19.86 9.31 8.66
CA GLY A 105 -20.34 8.78 9.94
C GLY A 105 -19.42 7.74 10.59
N PHE A 106 -18.20 7.55 10.07
CA PHE A 106 -17.24 6.60 10.61
C PHE A 106 -15.83 7.14 10.51
N ARG A 107 -15.07 7.02 11.61
CA ARG A 107 -13.66 7.41 11.65
C ARG A 107 -12.90 6.39 12.48
N ARG A 108 -11.78 5.92 11.93
CA ARG A 108 -10.88 4.96 12.56
C ARG A 108 -9.44 5.42 12.46
N GLN A 109 -8.76 5.42 13.59
CA GLN A 109 -7.32 5.63 13.68
C GLN A 109 -6.65 4.32 14.12
N CYS A 110 -5.71 3.85 13.30
CA CYS A 110 -4.82 2.75 13.65
C CYS A 110 -3.41 3.30 13.83
N THR A 111 -2.75 2.96 14.93
CA THR A 111 -1.35 3.26 15.18
C THR A 111 -0.59 1.95 15.38
N ALA A 112 0.44 1.71 14.58
CA ALA A 112 1.42 0.66 14.80
C ALA A 112 2.73 1.29 15.31
N THR A 113 3.29 0.77 16.39
CA THR A 113 4.59 1.19 16.93
C THR A 113 5.53 -0.01 16.95
N TYR A 114 6.70 0.15 16.34
CA TYR A 114 7.72 -0.87 16.23
C TYR A 114 8.80 -0.61 17.26
N THR A 115 9.12 -1.62 18.07
CA THR A 115 10.14 -1.54 19.12
C THR A 115 10.76 -2.90 19.29
N ASP A 116 12.10 -2.98 19.20
CA ASP A 116 12.88 -4.21 19.41
C ASP A 116 12.39 -5.44 18.62
N GLY A 117 11.98 -5.21 17.38
CA GLY A 117 11.49 -6.29 16.48
C GLY A 117 10.06 -6.75 16.77
N ALA A 118 9.38 -6.17 17.76
CA ALA A 118 7.96 -6.34 18.00
C ALA A 118 7.16 -5.17 17.42
N VAL A 119 5.86 -5.40 17.20
CA VAL A 119 4.90 -4.36 16.82
C VAL A 119 3.73 -4.36 17.79
N THR A 120 3.37 -3.18 18.27
CA THR A 120 2.13 -2.95 19.02
C THR A 120 1.17 -2.20 18.12
N VAL A 121 -0.07 -2.67 18.01
CA VAL A 121 -1.11 -2.02 17.21
C VAL A 121 -2.24 -1.57 18.13
N VAL A 122 -2.60 -0.29 18.03
CA VAL A 122 -3.74 0.31 18.72
C VAL A 122 -4.71 0.80 17.66
N GLN A 123 -5.97 0.42 17.79
CA GLN A 123 -7.08 0.95 16.99
C GLN A 123 -7.99 1.77 17.89
N LYS A 124 -8.48 2.89 17.37
CA LYS A 124 -9.52 3.72 17.99
C LYS A 124 -10.54 4.09 16.95
N ASP A 125 -11.80 3.79 17.23
CA ASP A 125 -12.93 4.26 16.43
C ASP A 125 -13.56 5.46 17.16
N GLU A 126 -14.14 6.44 16.45
CA GLU A 126 -14.71 7.67 17.05
C GLU A 126 -15.88 7.42 18.04
N ASN A 127 -16.28 6.16 18.24
CA ASN A 127 -17.31 5.72 19.17
C ASN A 127 -16.81 4.79 20.29
N ASP A 128 -15.49 4.64 20.48
CA ASP A 128 -14.88 3.85 21.59
C ASP A 128 -14.50 4.72 22.81
#